data_AF-A0A3B9VQU0-F1
#
_entry.id   AF-A0A3B9VQU0-F1
#
_cell.length_a   1.000
_cell.length_b   1.000
_cell.length_c   1.000
_cell.angle_alpha   90.00
_cell.angle_beta   90.00
_cell.angle_gamma   90.00
#
_symmetry.space_group_name_H-M   'P 1'
#
loop_
_entity.id
_entity.type
_entity.pdbx_description
1 polymer ?
#
loop_
_entity_poly.entity_id
_entity_poly.type
_entity_poly.pdbx_seq_one_letter_code
_entity_poly.pdbx_strand_id
1 'polypeptide(L)'
;MSVWLILLIVVAPISVAVSKKYTTAMFERLRGKNNASRAERQLIWLPAWITGLALIVVPWLAWAATHLAFNDNARPSDVISRLPVTGLLGLISVVLIAVTLTRARRGADDGAHYVLLLGTLALYLLFAAELFFVHDLFGNRMNTVFKFYYQAWIVLSIVGGYGAYVWWRYHPVLTGRSMWISRTGIAVLAVVAISSFYFPVASAVSKTLDSGLGPNLDGLSFLEPRNQEEKDVIEQIREMADVDDVLVEAVAERGGSYTDYGRIAGSSGVPTILGWLGHERQWHGIDDSFVDRQGDVETIYTTDDENELRGLIDKYSLTMVVVGPREITTYGNIDMTLFDTLGDRIIEHGEFTVFSINR
;
A
#
# COMPACT_ATOMS: atom_id res chain seq x y z
N MET A 1 -19.48 8.16 3.54
CA MET A 1 -19.88 7.45 2.31
C MET A 1 -18.62 6.82 1.74
N SER A 2 -18.55 5.50 1.55
CA SER A 2 -17.33 4.90 0.95
C SER A 2 -17.29 5.22 -0.54
N VAL A 3 -16.08 5.42 -1.09
CA VAL A 3 -15.88 5.62 -2.55
C VAL A 3 -16.49 4.47 -3.36
N TRP A 4 -16.51 3.27 -2.78
CA TRP A 4 -17.16 2.10 -3.33
C TRP A 4 -18.65 2.25 -3.54
N LEU A 5 -19.39 2.97 -2.69
CA LEU A 5 -20.83 3.07 -2.85
C LEU A 5 -21.21 3.71 -4.20
N ILE A 6 -20.47 4.75 -4.60
CA ILE A 6 -20.68 5.44 -5.88
C ILE A 6 -20.27 4.53 -7.05
N LEU A 7 -19.11 3.87 -6.97
CA LEU A 7 -18.65 2.95 -8.00
C LEU A 7 -19.57 1.74 -8.16
N LEU A 8 -20.06 1.18 -7.05
CA LEU A 8 -20.96 0.02 -7.05
C LEU A 8 -22.35 0.37 -7.59
N ILE A 9 -22.84 1.61 -7.42
CA ILE A 9 -24.06 2.08 -8.09
C ILE A 9 -23.90 2.06 -9.62
N VAL A 10 -22.70 2.32 -10.14
CA VAL A 10 -22.41 2.34 -11.58
C VAL A 10 -22.17 0.93 -12.13
N VAL A 11 -21.52 0.06 -11.35
CA VAL A 11 -21.17 -1.32 -11.76
C VAL A 11 -22.35 -2.28 -11.58
N ALA A 12 -23.20 -2.10 -10.57
CA ALA A 12 -24.33 -2.99 -10.30
C ALA A 12 -25.27 -3.19 -11.51
N PRO A 13 -25.63 -2.17 -12.32
CA PRO A 13 -26.40 -2.35 -13.54
C PRO A 13 -25.71 -3.26 -14.58
N ILE A 14 -24.38 -3.23 -14.67
CA ILE A 14 -23.60 -4.05 -15.61
C ILE A 14 -23.57 -5.50 -15.13
N SER A 15 -23.30 -5.73 -13.84
CA SER A 15 -23.38 -7.08 -13.23
C SER A 15 -24.78 -7.67 -13.40
N VAL A 16 -25.83 -6.86 -13.17
CA VAL A 16 -27.23 -7.24 -13.39
C VAL A 16 -27.53 -7.52 -14.86
N ALA A 17 -26.93 -6.80 -15.82
CA ALA A 17 -27.12 -7.06 -17.25
C ALA A 17 -26.48 -8.38 -17.69
N VAL A 18 -25.26 -8.67 -17.24
CA VAL A 18 -24.53 -9.92 -17.54
C VAL A 18 -25.19 -11.12 -16.86
N SER A 19 -25.70 -10.94 -15.64
CA SER A 19 -26.39 -11.99 -14.88
C SER A 19 -27.90 -12.06 -15.14
N LYS A 20 -28.48 -11.14 -15.93
CA LYS A 20 -29.93 -10.92 -16.04
C LYS A 20 -30.69 -12.21 -16.30
N LYS A 21 -30.22 -12.99 -17.27
CA LYS A 21 -30.87 -14.26 -17.66
C LYS A 21 -30.89 -15.27 -16.51
N TYR A 22 -29.82 -15.31 -15.70
CA TYR A 22 -29.68 -16.20 -14.56
C TYR A 22 -30.52 -15.71 -13.36
N THR A 23 -30.50 -14.41 -13.08
CA THR A 23 -31.26 -13.82 -11.97
C THR A 23 -32.76 -13.82 -12.24
N THR A 24 -33.21 -13.48 -13.45
CA THR A 24 -34.62 -13.56 -13.83
C THR A 24 -35.17 -14.98 -13.70
N ALA A 25 -34.45 -15.98 -14.23
CA ALA A 25 -34.84 -17.38 -14.10
C ALA A 25 -34.97 -17.79 -12.61
N MET A 26 -34.01 -17.38 -11.76
CA MET A 26 -34.06 -17.68 -10.33
C MET A 26 -35.26 -17.04 -9.63
N PHE A 27 -35.56 -15.77 -9.89
CA PHE A 27 -36.71 -15.09 -9.29
C PHE A 27 -38.05 -15.67 -9.75
N GLU A 28 -38.17 -16.09 -11.01
CA GLU A 28 -39.37 -16.75 -11.51
C GLU A 28 -39.61 -18.09 -10.83
N ARG A 29 -38.53 -18.87 -10.61
CA ARG A 29 -38.59 -20.13 -9.85
C ARG A 29 -39.00 -19.90 -8.40
N LEU A 30 -38.45 -18.88 -7.72
CA LEU A 30 -38.81 -18.54 -6.34
C LEU A 30 -40.27 -18.07 -6.22
N ARG A 31 -40.81 -17.42 -7.25
CA ARG A 31 -42.22 -17.00 -7.33
C ARG A 31 -43.18 -18.13 -7.71
N GLY A 32 -42.71 -19.38 -7.77
CA GLY A 32 -43.55 -20.55 -8.10
C GLY A 32 -44.00 -20.63 -9.56
N LYS A 33 -43.44 -19.81 -10.46
CA LYS A 33 -43.75 -19.89 -11.90
C LYS A 33 -42.96 -21.04 -12.53
N ASN A 34 -43.64 -22.18 -12.75
CA ASN A 34 -43.02 -23.40 -13.29
C ASN A 34 -42.98 -23.48 -14.84
N ASN A 35 -43.36 -22.39 -15.53
CA ASN A 35 -43.43 -22.32 -17.00
C ASN A 35 -42.06 -22.15 -17.68
N ALA A 36 -40.96 -22.15 -16.91
CA ALA A 36 -39.61 -22.04 -17.46
C ALA A 36 -39.28 -23.24 -18.36
N SER A 37 -38.80 -22.95 -19.57
CA SER A 37 -38.33 -23.91 -20.56
C SER A 37 -37.21 -24.80 -20.00
N ARG A 38 -36.98 -25.98 -20.61
CA ARG A 38 -35.88 -26.89 -20.19
C ARG A 38 -34.51 -26.19 -20.18
N ALA A 39 -34.29 -25.26 -21.11
CA ALA A 39 -33.08 -24.45 -21.19
C ALA A 39 -32.96 -23.43 -20.05
N GLU A 40 -34.06 -22.85 -19.58
CA GLU A 40 -34.07 -21.90 -18.45
C GLU A 40 -33.87 -22.60 -17.12
N ARG A 41 -34.41 -23.81 -16.95
CA ARG A 41 -34.17 -24.62 -15.74
C ARG A 41 -32.70 -24.98 -15.57
N GLN A 42 -31.95 -25.12 -16.67
CA GLN A 42 -30.51 -25.37 -16.67
C GLN A 42 -29.67 -24.13 -16.32
N LEU A 43 -30.25 -22.92 -16.32
CA LEU A 43 -29.58 -21.69 -15.86
C LEU A 43 -29.51 -21.59 -14.33
N ILE A 44 -30.30 -22.39 -13.60
CA ILE A 44 -30.37 -22.33 -12.14
C ILE A 44 -29.74 -23.61 -11.57
N TRP A 45 -28.42 -23.58 -11.40
CA TRP A 45 -27.75 -24.61 -10.62
C TRP A 45 -27.76 -24.20 -9.14
N LEU A 46 -28.74 -24.71 -8.39
CA LEU A 46 -28.99 -24.32 -6.99
C LEU A 46 -27.73 -24.42 -6.09
N PRO A 47 -26.88 -25.47 -6.19
CA PRO A 47 -25.61 -25.51 -5.49
C PRO A 47 -24.71 -24.29 -5.71
N ALA A 48 -24.64 -23.72 -6.92
CA ALA A 48 -23.83 -22.52 -7.17
C ALA A 48 -24.27 -21.30 -6.35
N TRP A 49 -25.59 -21.13 -6.19
CA TRP A 49 -26.17 -20.05 -5.38
C TRP A 49 -25.99 -20.28 -3.90
N ILE A 50 -26.14 -21.53 -3.44
CA ILE A 50 -25.86 -21.92 -2.06
C ILE A 50 -24.38 -21.66 -1.75
N THR A 51 -23.46 -22.05 -2.63
CA THR A 51 -22.03 -21.78 -2.47
C THR A 51 -21.75 -20.28 -2.42
N GLY A 52 -22.31 -19.49 -3.35
CA GLY A 52 -22.16 -18.04 -3.34
C GLY A 52 -22.64 -17.41 -2.02
N LEU A 53 -23.83 -17.80 -1.54
CA LEU A 53 -24.38 -17.34 -0.27
C LEU A 53 -23.49 -17.75 0.91
N ALA A 54 -23.04 -19.01 0.95
CA ALA A 54 -22.17 -19.51 2.02
C ALA A 54 -20.85 -18.74 2.09
N LEU A 55 -20.21 -18.49 0.95
CA LEU A 55 -18.94 -17.74 0.87
C LEU A 55 -19.05 -16.26 1.28
N ILE A 56 -20.26 -15.71 1.36
CA ILE A 56 -20.48 -14.31 1.78
C ILE A 56 -21.03 -14.24 3.20
N VAL A 57 -22.06 -15.04 3.50
CA VAL A 57 -22.74 -15.00 4.80
C VAL A 57 -21.87 -15.58 5.91
N VAL A 58 -21.14 -16.68 5.66
CA VAL A 58 -20.32 -17.32 6.69
C VAL A 58 -19.17 -16.41 7.14
N PRO A 59 -18.34 -15.83 6.25
CA PRO A 59 -17.28 -14.91 6.69
C PRO A 59 -17.83 -13.64 7.33
N TRP A 60 -18.98 -13.13 6.86
CA TRP A 60 -19.62 -11.95 7.45
C TRP A 60 -20.12 -12.21 8.87
N LEU A 61 -20.79 -13.35 9.10
CA LEU A 61 -21.24 -13.75 10.44
C LEU A 61 -20.05 -14.03 11.36
N ALA A 62 -19.01 -14.71 10.85
CA ALA A 62 -17.77 -14.94 11.59
C ALA A 62 -17.16 -13.60 12.01
N TRP A 63 -17.00 -12.66 11.08
CA TRP A 63 -16.51 -11.32 11.36
C TRP A 63 -17.35 -10.61 12.43
N ALA A 64 -18.68 -10.58 12.27
CA ALA A 64 -19.57 -9.89 13.21
C ALA A 64 -19.47 -10.49 14.62
N ALA A 65 -19.44 -11.82 14.73
CA ALA A 65 -19.28 -12.52 15.99
C ALA A 65 -17.91 -12.24 16.62
N THR A 66 -16.81 -12.35 15.86
CA THR A 66 -15.46 -12.11 16.39
C THR A 66 -15.24 -10.65 16.76
N HIS A 67 -15.77 -9.72 15.97
CA HIS A 67 -15.64 -8.29 16.25
C HIS A 67 -16.32 -7.93 17.57
N LEU A 68 -17.55 -8.40 17.78
CA LEU A 68 -18.30 -8.13 19.02
C LEU A 68 -17.73 -8.88 20.25
N ALA A 69 -17.09 -10.04 20.04
CA ALA A 69 -16.56 -10.84 21.14
C ALA A 69 -15.16 -10.42 21.60
N PHE A 70 -14.30 -9.93 20.69
CA PHE A 70 -12.87 -9.79 20.95
C PHE A 70 -12.29 -8.38 20.79
N ASN A 71 -13.03 -7.43 20.20
CA ASN A 71 -12.50 -6.07 20.06
C ASN A 71 -13.00 -5.17 21.20
N ASP A 72 -12.06 -4.56 21.93
CA ASP A 72 -12.33 -3.75 23.13
C ASP A 72 -13.33 -2.59 22.92
N ASN A 73 -13.40 -2.06 21.70
CA ASN A 73 -14.27 -0.93 21.34
C ASN A 73 -15.45 -1.30 20.43
N ALA A 74 -15.75 -2.59 20.26
CA ALA A 74 -16.83 -3.02 19.36
C ALA A 74 -18.21 -2.61 19.88
N ARG A 75 -19.04 -2.11 18.95
CA ARG A 75 -20.43 -1.77 19.22
C ARG A 75 -21.35 -2.52 18.24
N PRO A 76 -22.56 -2.91 18.66
CA PRO A 76 -23.55 -3.47 17.73
C PRO A 76 -23.86 -2.54 16.54
N SER A 77 -23.72 -1.22 16.73
CA SER A 77 -23.84 -0.23 15.65
C SER A 77 -22.81 -0.39 14.54
N ASP A 78 -21.66 -1.00 14.82
CA ASP A 78 -20.57 -1.19 13.84
C ASP A 78 -20.97 -2.23 12.79
N VAL A 79 -21.72 -3.25 13.21
CA VAL A 79 -22.32 -4.23 12.29
C VAL A 79 -23.29 -3.53 11.33
N ILE A 80 -24.15 -2.67 11.87
CA ILE A 80 -25.15 -1.93 11.08
C ILE A 80 -24.48 -0.94 10.13
N SER A 81 -23.45 -0.22 10.59
CA SER A 81 -22.77 0.80 9.79
C SER A 81 -21.97 0.20 8.63
N ARG A 82 -21.51 -1.06 8.74
CA ARG A 82 -20.82 -1.78 7.67
C ARG A 82 -21.74 -2.49 6.68
N LEU A 83 -23.00 -2.75 7.03
CA LEU A 83 -23.96 -3.45 6.17
C LEU A 83 -24.15 -2.82 4.78
N PRO A 84 -24.22 -1.49 4.59
CA PRO A 84 -24.43 -0.91 3.27
C PRO A 84 -23.34 -1.30 2.26
N VAL A 85 -22.07 -1.29 2.70
CA VAL A 85 -20.92 -1.60 1.83
C VAL A 85 -20.75 -3.11 1.69
N THR A 86 -20.69 -3.82 2.82
CA THR A 86 -20.48 -5.28 2.84
C THR A 86 -21.66 -6.04 2.24
N GLY A 87 -22.88 -5.57 2.44
CA GLY A 87 -24.09 -6.14 1.86
C GLY A 87 -24.18 -5.95 0.35
N LEU A 88 -23.80 -4.76 -0.17
CA LEU A 88 -23.77 -4.52 -1.62
C LEU A 88 -22.65 -5.32 -2.30
N LEU A 89 -21.43 -5.29 -1.77
CA LEU A 89 -20.32 -6.10 -2.28
C LEU A 89 -20.64 -7.59 -2.18
N GLY A 90 -21.23 -8.02 -1.07
CA GLY A 90 -21.66 -9.38 -0.84
C GLY A 90 -22.69 -9.83 -1.87
N LEU A 91 -23.75 -9.04 -2.08
CA LEU A 91 -24.80 -9.35 -3.05
C LEU A 91 -24.24 -9.51 -4.47
N ILE A 92 -23.39 -8.59 -4.92
CA ILE A 92 -22.77 -8.68 -6.24
C ILE A 92 -21.87 -9.92 -6.32
N SER A 93 -21.09 -10.19 -5.28
CA SER A 93 -20.21 -11.35 -5.21
C SER A 93 -21.00 -12.67 -5.27
N VAL A 94 -22.12 -12.80 -4.53
CA VAL A 94 -23.00 -14.00 -4.60
C VAL A 94 -23.44 -14.24 -6.04
N VAL A 95 -23.92 -13.20 -6.72
CA VAL A 95 -24.40 -13.32 -8.11
C VAL A 95 -23.27 -13.73 -9.05
N LEU A 96 -22.10 -13.08 -8.95
CA LEU A 96 -20.97 -13.40 -9.82
C LEU A 96 -20.44 -14.82 -9.56
N ILE A 97 -20.29 -15.24 -8.31
CA ILE A 97 -19.89 -16.60 -7.95
C ILE A 97 -20.89 -17.61 -8.56
N ALA A 98 -22.20 -17.39 -8.34
CA ALA A 98 -23.22 -18.30 -8.82
C ALA A 98 -23.23 -18.41 -10.35
N VAL A 99 -23.07 -17.30 -11.07
CA VAL A 99 -23.00 -17.27 -12.54
C VAL A 99 -21.71 -17.93 -13.04
N THR A 100 -20.56 -17.64 -12.43
CA THR A 100 -19.27 -18.25 -12.78
C THR A 100 -19.33 -19.76 -12.64
N LEU A 101 -19.79 -20.28 -11.49
CA LEU A 101 -19.92 -21.72 -11.25
C LEU A 101 -20.94 -22.39 -12.19
N THR A 102 -22.06 -21.71 -12.47
CA THR A 102 -23.07 -22.24 -13.39
C THR A 102 -22.55 -22.30 -14.83
N ARG A 103 -21.76 -21.32 -15.28
CA ARG A 103 -21.09 -21.33 -16.59
C ARG A 103 -20.04 -22.43 -16.68
N ALA A 104 -19.19 -22.56 -15.66
CA ALA A 104 -18.15 -23.60 -15.59
C ALA A 104 -18.77 -25.00 -15.69
N ARG A 105 -19.84 -25.27 -14.93
CA ARG A 105 -20.58 -26.55 -14.99
C ARG A 105 -21.12 -26.87 -16.39
N ARG A 106 -21.41 -25.85 -17.20
CA ARG A 106 -21.90 -26.00 -18.58
C ARG A 106 -20.77 -26.11 -19.60
N GLY A 107 -19.52 -26.20 -19.16
CA GLY A 107 -18.35 -26.34 -20.02
C GLY A 107 -17.94 -25.04 -20.70
N ALA A 108 -18.22 -23.87 -20.09
CA ALA A 108 -17.75 -22.60 -20.63
C ALA A 108 -16.22 -22.51 -20.53
N ASP A 109 -15.56 -22.34 -21.67
CA ASP A 109 -14.10 -22.22 -21.83
C ASP A 109 -13.71 -20.95 -22.61
N ASP A 110 -14.63 -19.97 -22.69
CA ASP A 110 -14.45 -18.72 -23.43
C ASP A 110 -13.78 -17.60 -22.61
N GLY A 111 -13.23 -16.60 -23.31
CA GLY A 111 -12.63 -15.43 -22.66
C GLY A 111 -13.61 -14.65 -21.77
N ALA A 112 -14.92 -14.68 -22.08
CA ALA A 112 -15.94 -14.07 -21.24
C ALA A 112 -16.03 -14.76 -19.86
N HIS A 113 -15.91 -16.09 -19.81
CA HIS A 113 -15.88 -16.84 -18.57
C HIS A 113 -14.64 -16.53 -17.75
N TYR A 114 -13.47 -16.46 -18.38
CA TYR A 114 -12.22 -16.08 -17.71
C TYR A 114 -12.31 -14.68 -17.08
N VAL A 115 -12.79 -13.68 -17.82
CA VAL A 115 -12.95 -12.32 -17.30
C VAL A 115 -13.99 -12.25 -16.19
N LEU A 116 -15.07 -13.04 -16.27
CA LEU A 116 -16.05 -13.14 -15.19
C LEU A 116 -15.43 -13.71 -13.90
N LEU A 117 -14.56 -14.72 -14.02
CA LEU A 117 -13.82 -15.28 -12.88
C LEU A 117 -12.91 -14.21 -12.25
N LEU A 118 -12.16 -13.45 -13.07
CA LEU A 118 -11.33 -12.34 -12.60
C LEU A 118 -12.15 -11.27 -11.87
N GLY A 119 -13.30 -10.86 -12.43
CA GLY A 119 -14.20 -9.90 -11.79
C GLY A 119 -14.78 -10.43 -10.48
N THR A 120 -15.09 -11.73 -10.42
CA THR A 120 -15.55 -12.39 -9.19
C THR A 120 -14.46 -12.36 -8.12
N LEU A 121 -13.22 -12.71 -8.48
CA LEU A 121 -12.07 -12.66 -7.57
C LEU A 121 -11.83 -11.25 -7.03
N ALA A 122 -11.80 -10.25 -7.91
CA ALA A 122 -11.51 -8.88 -7.51
C ALA A 122 -12.56 -8.33 -6.53
N LEU A 123 -13.85 -8.53 -6.79
CA LEU A 123 -14.90 -8.10 -5.87
C LEU A 123 -14.87 -8.87 -4.54
N TYR A 124 -14.49 -10.15 -4.57
CA TYR A 124 -14.32 -10.93 -3.35
C TYR A 124 -13.12 -10.46 -2.51
N LEU A 125 -12.01 -10.06 -3.15
CA LEU A 125 -10.87 -9.45 -2.45
C LEU A 125 -11.26 -8.14 -1.76
N LEU A 126 -12.07 -7.30 -2.42
CA LEU A 126 -12.60 -6.07 -1.82
C LEU A 126 -13.53 -6.38 -0.66
N PHE A 127 -14.43 -7.37 -0.80
CA PHE A 127 -15.30 -7.81 0.27
C PHE A 127 -14.50 -8.32 1.48
N ALA A 128 -13.48 -9.15 1.25
CA ALA A 128 -12.62 -9.67 2.31
C ALA A 128 -11.92 -8.54 3.07
N ALA A 129 -11.39 -7.53 2.36
CA ALA A 129 -10.71 -6.38 2.96
C ALA A 129 -11.65 -5.40 3.70
N GLU A 130 -12.97 -5.52 3.54
CA GLU A 130 -13.96 -4.81 4.35
C GLU A 130 -14.31 -5.53 5.67
N LEU A 131 -14.08 -6.85 5.72
CA LEU A 131 -14.32 -7.66 6.91
C LEU A 131 -13.06 -7.79 7.75
N PHE A 132 -11.98 -8.23 7.13
CA PHE A 132 -10.74 -8.58 7.80
C PHE A 132 -9.67 -7.53 7.50
N PHE A 133 -8.84 -7.26 8.49
CA PHE A 133 -7.61 -6.50 8.28
C PHE A 133 -6.43 -7.23 8.90
N VAL A 134 -5.28 -7.10 8.26
CA VAL A 134 -3.98 -7.59 8.73
C VAL A 134 -3.58 -6.76 9.94
N HIS A 135 -3.45 -7.41 11.08
CA HIS A 135 -2.96 -6.78 12.31
C HIS A 135 -1.43 -6.82 12.30
N ASP A 136 -0.81 -5.68 12.01
CA ASP A 136 0.64 -5.49 11.99
C ASP A 136 1.06 -4.29 12.86
N LEU A 137 2.35 -3.92 12.77
CA LEU A 137 2.98 -2.85 13.54
C LEU A 137 2.24 -1.50 13.48
N PHE A 138 1.44 -1.23 12.44
CA PHE A 138 0.71 0.05 12.31
C PHE A 138 -0.63 0.07 13.05
N GLY A 139 -1.13 -1.09 13.51
CA GLY A 139 -2.39 -1.18 14.25
C GLY A 139 -3.63 -0.68 13.49
N ASN A 140 -3.54 -0.57 12.15
CA ASN A 140 -4.62 -0.05 11.31
C ASN A 140 -4.75 -0.84 10.00
N ARG A 141 -5.74 -0.49 9.17
CA ARG A 141 -6.08 -1.26 7.95
C ARG A 141 -5.25 -0.91 6.71
N MET A 142 -4.24 -0.04 6.80
CA MET A 142 -3.50 0.48 5.65
C MET A 142 -2.87 -0.65 4.82
N ASN A 143 -2.15 -1.57 5.46
CA ASN A 143 -1.52 -2.69 4.75
C ASN A 143 -2.53 -3.71 4.19
N THR A 144 -3.73 -3.76 4.76
CA THR A 144 -4.83 -4.55 4.17
C THR A 144 -5.30 -3.92 2.87
N VAL A 145 -5.50 -2.60 2.88
CA VAL A 145 -5.86 -1.85 1.68
C VAL A 145 -4.77 -2.03 0.64
N PHE A 146 -3.49 -1.84 0.98
CA PHE A 146 -2.40 -2.05 0.02
C PHE A 146 -2.39 -3.48 -0.53
N LYS A 147 -2.37 -4.51 0.32
CA LYS A 147 -2.22 -5.90 -0.16
C LYS A 147 -3.43 -6.41 -0.94
N PHE A 148 -4.65 -6.00 -0.61
CA PHE A 148 -5.87 -6.50 -1.27
C PHE A 148 -6.37 -5.56 -2.37
N TYR A 149 -6.44 -4.25 -2.10
CA TYR A 149 -7.00 -3.31 -3.09
C TYR A 149 -6.07 -3.16 -4.29
N TYR A 150 -4.74 -3.13 -4.13
CA TYR A 150 -3.85 -3.05 -5.31
C TYR A 150 -4.09 -4.22 -6.25
N GLN A 151 -4.18 -5.44 -5.71
CA GLN A 151 -4.46 -6.64 -6.51
C GLN A 151 -5.86 -6.58 -7.15
N ALA A 152 -6.88 -6.16 -6.39
CA ALA A 152 -8.22 -6.00 -6.91
C ALA A 152 -8.28 -4.96 -8.04
N TRP A 153 -7.61 -3.81 -7.91
CA TRP A 153 -7.58 -2.77 -8.93
C TRP A 153 -6.88 -3.20 -10.22
N ILE A 154 -5.76 -3.92 -10.10
CA ILE A 154 -5.06 -4.49 -11.26
C ILE A 154 -5.99 -5.45 -12.00
N VAL A 155 -6.63 -6.37 -11.29
CA VAL A 155 -7.58 -7.33 -11.89
C VAL A 155 -8.81 -6.63 -12.47
N LEU A 156 -9.37 -5.63 -11.78
CA LEU A 156 -10.49 -4.82 -12.27
C LEU A 156 -10.13 -4.02 -13.52
N SER A 157 -8.88 -3.61 -13.70
CA SER A 157 -8.46 -2.91 -14.92
C SER A 157 -8.57 -3.81 -16.17
N ILE A 158 -8.20 -5.09 -16.03
CA ILE A 158 -8.34 -6.10 -17.09
C ILE A 158 -9.83 -6.35 -17.38
N VAL A 159 -10.63 -6.53 -16.32
CA VAL A 159 -12.10 -6.72 -16.43
C VAL A 159 -12.76 -5.50 -17.09
N GLY A 160 -12.33 -4.30 -16.72
CA GLY A 160 -12.79 -3.04 -17.28
C GLY A 160 -12.46 -2.90 -18.77
N GLY A 161 -11.25 -3.27 -19.18
CA GLY A 161 -10.84 -3.27 -20.59
C GLY A 161 -11.71 -4.20 -21.45
N TYR A 162 -11.94 -5.44 -20.98
CA TYR A 162 -12.86 -6.35 -21.67
C TYR A 162 -14.31 -5.84 -21.65
N GLY A 163 -14.76 -5.24 -20.54
CA GLY A 163 -16.06 -4.60 -20.43
C GLY A 163 -16.25 -3.46 -21.43
N ALA A 164 -15.22 -2.66 -21.67
CA ALA A 164 -15.21 -1.61 -22.68
C ALA A 164 -15.31 -2.19 -24.09
N TYR A 165 -14.61 -3.28 -24.39
CA TYR A 165 -14.75 -4.00 -25.66
C TYR A 165 -16.18 -4.55 -25.86
N VAL A 166 -16.75 -5.19 -24.85
CA VAL A 166 -18.14 -5.69 -24.90
C VAL A 166 -19.11 -4.53 -25.12
N TRP A 167 -18.93 -3.43 -24.39
CA TRP A 167 -19.74 -2.24 -24.58
C TRP A 167 -19.63 -1.71 -26.02
N TRP A 168 -18.42 -1.52 -26.54
CA TRP A 168 -18.18 -1.07 -27.92
C TRP A 168 -18.88 -1.97 -28.95
N ARG A 169 -18.79 -3.29 -28.78
CA ARG A 169 -19.33 -4.28 -29.71
C ARG A 169 -20.86 -4.31 -29.73
N TYR A 170 -21.50 -4.19 -28.57
CA TYR A 170 -22.93 -4.42 -28.40
C TYR A 170 -23.76 -3.16 -28.14
N HIS A 171 -23.15 -2.02 -27.81
CA HIS A 171 -23.85 -0.76 -27.61
C HIS A 171 -24.70 -0.33 -28.84
N PRO A 172 -24.21 -0.44 -30.09
CA PRO A 172 -24.97 0.03 -31.26
C PRO A 172 -26.30 -0.70 -31.48
N VAL A 173 -26.44 -1.93 -30.96
CA VAL A 173 -27.66 -2.74 -31.11
C VAL A 173 -28.64 -2.57 -29.94
N LEU A 174 -28.29 -1.78 -28.92
CA LEU A 174 -29.18 -1.51 -27.79
C LEU A 174 -30.30 -0.54 -28.20
N THR A 175 -31.52 -0.81 -27.73
CA THR A 175 -32.68 0.05 -27.96
C THR A 175 -33.45 0.29 -26.65
N GLY A 176 -34.33 1.30 -26.64
CA GLY A 176 -35.21 1.62 -25.52
C GLY A 176 -34.48 1.87 -24.20
N ARG A 177 -34.97 1.28 -23.10
CA ARG A 177 -34.42 1.48 -21.74
C ARG A 177 -32.96 1.03 -21.61
N SER A 178 -32.55 -0.02 -22.32
CA SER A 178 -31.17 -0.53 -22.25
C SER A 178 -30.16 0.46 -22.86
N MET A 179 -30.55 1.18 -23.92
CA MET A 179 -29.71 2.23 -24.48
C MET A 179 -29.54 3.41 -23.51
N TRP A 180 -30.62 3.83 -22.85
CA TRP A 180 -30.54 4.87 -21.82
C TRP A 180 -29.64 4.47 -20.65
N ILE A 181 -29.83 3.26 -20.10
CA ILE A 181 -28.96 2.74 -19.03
C ILE A 181 -27.50 2.73 -19.47
N SER A 182 -27.22 2.27 -20.69
CA SER A 182 -25.87 2.25 -21.22
C SER A 182 -25.26 3.65 -21.39
N ARG A 183 -26.03 4.63 -21.89
CA ARG A 183 -25.55 6.01 -22.09
C ARG A 183 -25.34 6.73 -20.76
N THR A 184 -26.23 6.53 -19.80
CA THR A 184 -26.04 7.06 -18.45
C THR A 184 -24.83 6.42 -17.78
N GLY A 185 -24.67 5.10 -17.91
CA GLY A 185 -23.52 4.38 -17.34
C GLY A 185 -22.18 4.91 -17.88
N ILE A 186 -22.05 5.09 -19.19
CA ILE A 186 -20.81 5.63 -19.77
C ILE A 186 -20.59 7.10 -19.41
N ALA A 187 -21.65 7.91 -19.32
CA ALA A 187 -21.55 9.30 -18.88
C ALA A 187 -21.04 9.39 -17.43
N VAL A 188 -21.58 8.57 -16.53
CA VAL A 188 -21.09 8.53 -15.14
C VAL A 188 -19.65 8.01 -15.08
N LEU A 189 -19.31 6.98 -15.84
CA LEU A 189 -17.93 6.47 -15.92
C LEU A 189 -16.96 7.55 -16.43
N ALA A 190 -17.37 8.33 -17.44
CA ALA A 190 -16.58 9.44 -17.96
C ALA A 190 -16.37 10.53 -16.90
N VAL A 191 -17.42 10.90 -16.15
CA VAL A 191 -17.30 11.84 -15.03
C VAL A 191 -16.32 11.31 -13.99
N VAL A 192 -16.46 10.05 -13.56
CA VAL A 192 -15.56 9.43 -12.58
C VAL A 192 -14.11 9.41 -13.10
N ALA A 193 -13.90 9.05 -14.37
CA ALA A 193 -12.58 9.02 -14.99
C ALA A 193 -11.96 10.42 -15.02
N ILE A 194 -12.68 11.43 -15.52
CA ILE A 194 -12.21 12.82 -15.60
C ILE A 194 -11.90 13.37 -14.20
N SER A 195 -12.78 13.13 -13.22
CA SER A 195 -12.55 13.51 -11.82
C SER A 195 -11.34 12.78 -11.22
N SER A 196 -11.07 11.54 -11.63
CA SER A 196 -9.90 10.79 -11.18
C SER A 196 -8.60 11.31 -11.80
N PHE A 197 -8.62 11.76 -13.06
CA PHE A 197 -7.48 12.38 -13.74
C PHE A 197 -7.08 13.73 -13.14
N TYR A 198 -8.01 14.44 -12.52
CA TYR A 198 -7.71 15.67 -11.80
C TYR A 198 -6.68 15.44 -10.67
N PHE A 199 -6.83 14.35 -9.90
CA PHE A 199 -5.98 14.10 -8.73
C PHE A 199 -4.47 14.03 -9.03
N PRO A 200 -3.97 13.18 -9.96
CA PRO A 200 -2.53 13.10 -10.22
C PRO A 200 -1.96 14.42 -10.75
N VAL A 201 -2.69 15.14 -11.60
CA VAL A 201 -2.25 16.45 -12.12
C VAL A 201 -2.22 17.50 -11.01
N ALA A 202 -3.32 17.63 -10.26
CA ALA A 202 -3.43 18.60 -9.19
C ALA A 202 -2.42 18.31 -8.07
N SER A 203 -2.22 17.03 -7.71
CA SER A 203 -1.25 16.62 -6.71
C SER A 203 0.19 16.88 -7.17
N ALA A 204 0.53 16.59 -8.43
CA ALA A 204 1.87 16.88 -8.94
C ALA A 204 2.15 18.39 -8.92
N VAL A 205 1.21 19.19 -9.40
CA VAL A 205 1.34 20.66 -9.42
C VAL A 205 1.41 21.23 -8.00
N SER A 206 0.47 20.87 -7.12
CA SER A 206 0.43 21.41 -5.76
C SER A 206 1.69 21.04 -4.98
N LYS A 207 2.13 19.78 -5.01
CA LYS A 207 3.35 19.37 -4.32
C LYS A 207 4.61 20.04 -4.85
N THR A 208 4.68 20.28 -6.17
CA THR A 208 5.79 21.00 -6.77
C THR A 208 5.82 22.46 -6.33
N LEU A 209 4.68 23.15 -6.38
CA LEU A 209 4.58 24.56 -5.99
C LEU A 209 4.78 24.76 -4.48
N ASP A 210 4.11 23.94 -3.66
CA ASP A 210 4.16 24.02 -2.20
C ASP A 210 5.56 23.69 -1.66
N SER A 211 6.37 22.92 -2.40
CA SER A 211 7.75 22.64 -2.02
C SER A 211 8.65 23.89 -2.04
N GLY A 212 8.32 24.88 -2.87
CA GLY A 212 9.16 26.05 -3.14
C GLY A 212 10.41 25.76 -3.99
N LEU A 213 10.64 24.51 -4.39
CA LEU A 213 11.86 24.07 -5.11
C LEU A 213 11.69 24.05 -6.64
N GLY A 214 10.43 24.13 -7.11
CA GLY A 214 10.12 23.97 -8.53
C GLY A 214 10.25 22.51 -9.01
N PRO A 215 10.02 22.26 -10.30
CA PRO A 215 10.06 20.92 -10.89
C PRO A 215 11.51 20.48 -11.09
N ASN A 216 12.12 19.92 -10.05
CA ASN A 216 13.49 19.40 -10.09
C ASN A 216 13.54 17.89 -9.83
N LEU A 217 14.53 17.21 -10.43
CA LEU A 217 14.81 15.79 -10.23
C LEU A 217 16.05 15.54 -9.36
N ASP A 218 16.83 16.57 -9.06
CA ASP A 218 17.91 16.45 -8.08
C ASP A 218 17.32 16.36 -6.65
N GLY A 219 17.47 15.17 -6.06
CA GLY A 219 16.96 14.84 -4.74
C GLY A 219 17.63 15.59 -3.59
N LEU A 220 18.76 16.29 -3.82
CA LEU A 220 19.48 17.07 -2.81
C LEU A 220 19.36 18.58 -3.02
N SER A 221 18.72 19.05 -4.10
CA SER A 221 18.62 20.50 -4.36
C SER A 221 17.86 21.25 -3.27
N PHE A 222 17.04 20.56 -2.48
CA PHE A 222 16.35 21.16 -1.34
C PHE A 222 17.30 21.59 -0.22
N LEU A 223 18.51 21.03 -0.18
CA LEU A 223 19.54 21.37 0.79
C LEU A 223 20.22 22.69 0.45
N GLU A 224 20.32 23.10 -0.81
CA GLU A 224 20.99 24.35 -1.20
C GLU A 224 20.48 25.58 -0.40
N PRO A 225 19.16 25.83 -0.30
CA PRO A 225 18.66 26.94 0.50
C PRO A 225 18.54 26.64 2.00
N ARG A 226 18.69 25.37 2.45
CA ARG A 226 18.41 24.95 3.84
C ARG A 226 19.68 24.67 4.64
N ASN A 227 20.62 23.96 4.04
CA ASN A 227 21.88 23.51 4.61
C ASN A 227 22.87 23.13 3.49
N GLN A 228 23.50 24.14 2.88
CA GLN A 228 24.49 23.92 1.80
C GLN A 228 25.70 23.12 2.29
N GLU A 229 26.12 23.32 3.54
CA GLU A 229 27.26 22.61 4.15
C GLU A 229 27.02 21.10 4.20
N GLU A 230 25.83 20.66 4.59
CA GLU A 230 25.47 19.24 4.58
C GLU A 230 25.43 18.67 3.16
N LYS A 231 24.98 19.45 2.17
CA LYS A 231 25.02 19.04 0.76
C LYS A 231 26.47 18.81 0.31
N ASP A 232 27.36 19.73 0.62
CA ASP A 232 28.78 19.65 0.25
C ASP A 232 29.45 18.44 0.93
N VAL A 233 29.12 18.15 2.19
CA VAL A 233 29.59 16.93 2.89
C VAL A 233 29.11 15.66 2.17
N ILE A 234 27.83 15.58 1.82
CA ILE A 234 27.26 14.41 1.12
C ILE A 234 27.95 14.20 -0.24
N GLU A 235 28.14 15.27 -1.01
CA GLU A 235 28.78 15.21 -2.33
C GLU A 235 30.25 14.81 -2.22
N GLN A 236 31.01 15.36 -1.25
CA GLN A 236 32.40 14.97 -1.04
C GLN A 236 32.56 13.52 -0.57
N ILE A 237 31.72 13.04 0.36
CA ILE A 237 31.70 11.62 0.74
C ILE A 237 31.44 10.76 -0.49
N ARG A 238 30.45 11.11 -1.31
CA ARG A 238 30.12 10.36 -2.53
C ARG A 238 31.28 10.30 -3.52
N GLU A 239 32.07 11.36 -3.63
CA GLU A 239 33.21 11.44 -4.55
C GLU A 239 34.43 10.64 -4.06
N MET A 240 34.66 10.59 -2.75
CA MET A 240 35.85 9.96 -2.16
C MET A 240 35.66 8.53 -1.67
N ALA A 241 34.43 8.11 -1.35
CA ALA A 241 34.17 6.82 -0.73
C ALA A 241 34.40 5.63 -1.69
N ASP A 242 34.93 4.54 -1.15
CA ASP A 242 35.10 3.24 -1.81
C ASP A 242 33.99 2.25 -1.37
N VAL A 243 33.92 1.09 -2.02
CA VAL A 243 32.87 0.08 -1.82
C VAL A 243 32.85 -0.54 -0.41
N ASP A 244 34.01 -0.53 0.26
CA ASP A 244 34.21 -1.12 1.58
C ASP A 244 34.07 -0.09 2.71
N ASP A 245 33.73 1.16 2.39
CA ASP A 245 33.54 2.22 3.38
C ASP A 245 32.24 2.02 4.16
N VAL A 246 32.32 2.32 5.45
CA VAL A 246 31.19 2.31 6.38
C VAL A 246 31.30 3.55 7.25
N LEU A 247 30.24 4.37 7.25
CA LEU A 247 30.20 5.55 8.09
C LEU A 247 29.32 5.33 9.31
N VAL A 248 29.53 6.11 10.35
CA VAL A 248 28.56 6.28 11.43
C VAL A 248 28.03 7.71 11.42
N GLU A 249 26.71 7.82 11.57
CA GLU A 249 25.98 9.08 11.77
C GLU A 249 24.94 8.88 12.87
N ALA A 250 24.36 9.96 13.39
CA ALA A 250 23.43 9.88 14.50
C ALA A 250 22.20 9.04 14.20
N VAL A 251 21.69 8.39 15.26
CA VAL A 251 20.41 7.69 15.27
C VAL A 251 19.46 8.40 16.22
N ALA A 252 18.30 8.83 15.71
CA ALA A 252 17.30 9.47 16.54
C ALA A 252 16.77 8.51 17.61
N GLU A 253 16.61 9.02 18.84
CA GLU A 253 16.14 8.26 20.02
C GLU A 253 14.88 7.41 19.73
N ARG A 254 13.94 7.97 18.96
CA ARG A 254 12.66 7.33 18.59
C ARG A 254 12.64 6.75 17.18
N GLY A 255 13.80 6.42 16.60
CA GLY A 255 13.93 5.68 15.35
C GLY A 255 13.80 6.49 14.05
N GLY A 256 13.76 7.82 14.13
CA GLY A 256 14.13 8.73 13.03
C GLY A 256 13.27 8.76 11.77
N SER A 257 12.18 7.99 11.69
CA SER A 257 11.34 7.93 10.49
C SER A 257 10.85 9.31 10.05
N TYR A 258 11.06 9.65 8.78
CA TYR A 258 10.69 10.96 8.19
C TYR A 258 11.39 12.16 8.83
N THR A 259 12.61 11.98 9.32
CA THR A 259 13.49 13.05 9.81
C THR A 259 14.78 13.09 9.00
N ASP A 260 15.71 13.95 9.41
CA ASP A 260 16.97 14.19 8.71
C ASP A 260 18.07 13.17 9.08
N TYR A 261 17.80 12.29 10.03
CA TYR A 261 18.71 11.23 10.46
C TYR A 261 18.85 10.16 9.37
N GLY A 262 20.05 9.62 9.16
CA GLY A 262 20.32 8.67 8.08
C GLY A 262 20.47 9.33 6.71
N ARG A 263 20.39 10.68 6.61
CA ARG A 263 20.44 11.37 5.33
C ARG A 263 21.83 11.30 4.71
N ILE A 264 22.90 11.38 5.52
CA ILE A 264 24.26 11.43 4.96
C ILE A 264 24.58 10.09 4.31
N ALA A 265 24.41 8.98 5.02
CA ALA A 265 24.55 7.63 4.47
C ALA A 265 23.62 7.38 3.28
N GLY A 266 22.32 7.66 3.46
CA GLY A 266 21.31 7.41 2.43
C GLY A 266 21.53 8.21 1.15
N SER A 267 22.17 9.38 1.23
CA SER A 267 22.43 10.25 0.09
C SER A 267 23.82 10.07 -0.50
N SER A 268 24.84 9.74 0.30
CA SER A 268 26.19 9.48 -0.22
C SER A 268 26.31 8.09 -0.86
N GLY A 269 25.48 7.13 -0.43
CA GLY A 269 25.55 5.73 -0.85
C GLY A 269 26.46 4.88 0.03
N VAL A 270 27.05 5.46 1.08
CA VAL A 270 27.88 4.75 2.06
C VAL A 270 26.98 4.14 3.14
N PRO A 271 27.08 2.84 3.45
CA PRO A 271 26.29 2.21 4.50
C PRO A 271 26.60 2.79 5.89
N THR A 272 25.59 2.79 6.77
CA THR A 272 25.73 3.13 8.18
C THR A 272 25.29 1.99 9.09
N ILE A 273 25.67 2.06 10.37
CA ILE A 273 25.33 1.05 11.39
C ILE A 273 23.81 0.86 11.46
N LEU A 274 23.06 1.96 11.55
CA LEU A 274 21.61 1.95 11.68
C LEU A 274 21.00 3.24 11.11
N GLY A 275 20.06 3.10 10.17
CA GLY A 275 19.27 4.21 9.64
C GLY A 275 17.98 4.42 10.44
N TRP A 276 16.84 4.40 9.74
CA TRP A 276 15.54 4.53 10.38
C TRP A 276 15.11 3.20 11.04
N LEU A 277 15.34 3.07 12.36
CA LEU A 277 15.00 1.88 13.14
C LEU A 277 13.58 1.35 12.87
N GLY A 278 12.60 2.26 12.74
CA GLY A 278 11.21 1.87 12.46
C GLY A 278 11.03 1.19 11.10
N HIS A 279 11.84 1.55 10.10
CA HIS A 279 11.81 0.96 8.76
C HIS A 279 12.61 -0.34 8.70
N GLU A 280 13.74 -0.42 9.40
CA GLU A 280 14.49 -1.68 9.57
C GLU A 280 13.59 -2.76 10.20
N ARG A 281 12.84 -2.42 11.25
CA ARG A 281 11.83 -3.31 11.85
C ARG A 281 10.75 -3.76 10.86
N GLN A 282 10.30 -2.87 9.97
CA GLN A 282 9.29 -3.22 8.96
C GLN A 282 9.81 -4.19 7.91
N TRP A 283 11.08 -4.09 7.52
CA TRP A 283 11.68 -4.96 6.52
C TRP A 283 12.10 -6.32 7.09
N HIS A 284 12.63 -6.34 8.31
CA HIS A 284 13.13 -7.55 8.96
C HIS A 284 12.06 -8.31 9.75
N GLY A 285 10.98 -7.65 10.18
CA GLY A 285 9.88 -8.22 10.96
C GLY A 285 10.18 -8.41 12.46
N ILE A 286 11.43 -8.73 12.82
CA ILE A 286 11.98 -8.75 14.18
C ILE A 286 13.27 -7.91 14.22
N ASP A 287 13.70 -7.46 15.40
CA ASP A 287 14.87 -6.62 15.58
C ASP A 287 16.09 -7.29 16.23
N ASP A 288 16.05 -8.59 16.50
CA ASP A 288 17.13 -9.34 17.15
C ASP A 288 18.52 -9.10 16.51
N SER A 289 18.60 -8.89 15.19
CA SER A 289 19.86 -8.66 14.49
C SER A 289 20.43 -7.23 14.57
N PHE A 290 19.65 -6.27 15.09
CA PHE A 290 20.05 -4.87 15.18
C PHE A 290 19.59 -4.14 16.45
N VAL A 291 19.02 -4.86 17.43
CA VAL A 291 18.49 -4.28 18.67
C VAL A 291 19.53 -3.46 19.44
N ASP A 292 20.78 -3.91 19.44
CA ASP A 292 21.88 -3.26 20.17
C ASP A 292 22.49 -2.07 19.41
N ARG A 293 22.23 -1.96 18.09
CA ARG A 293 22.94 -1.02 17.22
C ARG A 293 22.72 0.44 17.59
N GLN A 294 21.53 0.80 18.06
CA GLN A 294 21.26 2.17 18.50
C GLN A 294 22.10 2.52 19.73
N GLY A 295 22.21 1.60 20.69
CA GLY A 295 23.04 1.78 21.88
C GLY A 295 24.52 1.83 21.54
N ASP A 296 24.98 0.98 20.61
CA ASP A 296 26.36 1.02 20.13
C ASP A 296 26.71 2.36 19.45
N VAL A 297 25.81 2.92 18.64
CA VAL A 297 26.02 4.26 18.05
C VAL A 297 26.08 5.33 19.14
N GLU A 298 25.21 5.26 20.15
CA GLU A 298 25.27 6.15 21.31
C GLU A 298 26.63 6.04 22.03
N THR A 299 27.12 4.82 22.28
CA THR A 299 28.44 4.59 22.89
C THR A 299 29.57 5.17 22.04
N ILE A 300 29.54 5.02 20.70
CA ILE A 300 30.56 5.59 19.80
C ILE A 300 30.70 7.11 20.00
N TYR A 301 29.59 7.82 20.22
CA TYR A 301 29.61 9.28 20.38
C TYR A 301 29.79 9.77 21.83
N THR A 302 29.68 8.89 22.83
CA THR A 302 29.62 9.28 24.25
C THR A 302 30.68 8.63 25.15
N THR A 303 31.39 7.59 24.68
CA THR A 303 32.41 6.94 25.49
C THR A 303 33.71 7.74 25.57
N ASP A 304 34.34 7.71 26.75
CA ASP A 304 35.69 8.22 26.98
C ASP A 304 36.75 7.08 26.95
N ASP A 305 36.34 5.82 26.74
CA ASP A 305 37.24 4.66 26.68
C ASP A 305 37.61 4.33 25.22
N GLU A 306 38.87 4.63 24.86
CA GLU A 306 39.41 4.35 23.53
C GLU A 306 39.32 2.86 23.15
N ASN A 307 39.44 1.92 24.10
CA ASN A 307 39.34 0.50 23.79
C ASN A 307 37.91 0.07 23.46
N GLU A 308 36.92 0.65 24.15
CA GLU A 308 35.51 0.41 23.86
C GLU A 308 35.15 0.95 22.47
N LEU A 309 35.58 2.17 22.16
CA LEU A 309 35.39 2.79 20.85
C LEU A 309 36.06 1.97 19.73
N ARG A 310 37.33 1.55 19.91
CA ARG A 310 38.04 0.69 18.94
C ARG A 310 37.33 -0.65 18.75
N GLY A 311 36.79 -1.24 19.82
CA GLY A 311 36.01 -2.46 19.73
C GLY A 311 34.74 -2.32 18.88
N LEU A 312 34.05 -1.19 18.97
CA LEU A 312 32.88 -0.89 18.14
C LEU A 312 33.25 -0.56 16.68
N ILE A 313 34.34 0.17 16.48
CA ILE A 313 34.90 0.43 15.15
C ILE A 313 35.21 -0.88 14.42
N ASP A 314 35.87 -1.82 15.09
CA ASP A 314 36.19 -3.14 14.52
C ASP A 314 34.91 -3.97 14.27
N LYS A 315 33.98 -3.99 15.24
CA LYS A 315 32.70 -4.71 15.15
C LYS A 315 31.91 -4.32 13.90
N TYR A 316 31.90 -3.04 13.55
CA TYR A 316 31.15 -2.51 12.41
C TYR A 316 32.02 -2.21 11.18
N SER A 317 33.33 -2.46 11.27
CA SER A 317 34.31 -2.13 10.23
C SER A 317 34.23 -0.66 9.79
N LEU A 318 34.01 0.25 10.74
CA LEU A 318 33.87 1.68 10.47
C LEU A 318 35.12 2.23 9.79
N THR A 319 34.92 3.06 8.78
CA THR A 319 35.97 3.82 8.09
C THR A 319 35.77 5.33 8.24
N MET A 320 34.56 5.78 8.56
CA MET A 320 34.25 7.20 8.72
C MET A 320 33.38 7.47 9.95
N VAL A 321 33.65 8.57 10.64
CA VAL A 321 32.77 9.12 11.70
C VAL A 321 32.32 10.50 11.28
N VAL A 322 31.01 10.68 11.16
CA VAL A 322 30.42 12.00 10.92
C VAL A 322 30.11 12.64 12.27
N VAL A 323 30.50 13.90 12.45
CA VAL A 323 30.05 14.75 13.57
C VAL A 323 29.51 16.05 13.00
N GLY A 324 28.21 16.27 13.16
CA GLY A 324 27.54 17.50 12.78
C GLY A 324 26.46 17.91 13.78
N PRO A 325 25.55 18.83 13.38
CA PRO A 325 24.52 19.35 14.27
C PRO A 325 23.59 18.26 14.85
N ARG A 326 23.35 17.19 14.10
CA ARG A 326 22.49 16.08 14.54
C ARG A 326 23.16 15.25 15.64
N GLU A 327 24.43 14.92 15.46
CA GLU A 327 25.22 14.18 16.45
C GLU A 327 25.34 14.98 17.74
N ILE A 328 25.70 16.27 17.64
CA ILE A 328 25.81 17.17 18.80
C ILE A 328 24.47 17.32 19.54
N THR A 329 23.37 17.48 18.80
CA THR A 329 22.04 17.62 19.43
C THR A 329 21.57 16.33 20.09
N THR A 330 21.96 15.17 19.56
CA THR A 330 21.52 13.85 20.06
C THR A 330 22.35 13.38 21.25
N TYR A 331 23.67 13.51 21.17
CA TYR A 331 24.61 12.91 22.11
C TYR A 331 25.31 13.94 23.02
N GLY A 332 25.12 15.24 22.76
CA GLY A 332 25.65 16.32 23.59
C GLY A 332 27.08 16.70 23.23
N ASN A 333 27.94 16.83 24.25
CA ASN A 333 29.32 17.27 24.06
C ASN A 333 30.21 16.09 23.65
N ILE A 334 30.39 15.92 22.34
CA ILE A 334 31.19 14.86 21.73
C ILE A 334 32.69 15.21 21.85
N ASP A 335 33.50 14.30 22.38
CA ASP A 335 34.95 14.48 22.46
C ASP A 335 35.61 14.21 21.09
N MET A 336 35.76 15.28 20.32
CA MET A 336 36.43 15.25 19.02
C MET A 336 37.90 14.82 19.10
N THR A 337 38.55 15.00 20.25
CA THR A 337 39.97 14.66 20.40
C THR A 337 40.21 13.16 20.39
N LEU A 338 39.21 12.37 20.80
CA LEU A 338 39.26 10.93 20.72
C LEU A 338 39.18 10.45 19.26
N PHE A 339 38.39 11.10 18.40
CA PHE A 339 38.39 10.79 16.97
C PHE A 339 39.68 11.22 16.26
N ASP A 340 40.31 12.30 16.70
CA ASP A 340 41.63 12.72 16.21
C ASP A 340 42.74 11.68 16.50
N THR A 341 42.56 10.76 17.48
CA THR A 341 43.52 9.65 17.71
C THR A 341 43.29 8.45 16.79
N LEU A 342 42.12 8.38 16.14
CA LEU A 342 41.70 7.26 15.29
C LEU A 342 42.01 7.51 13.82
N GLY A 343 42.05 8.76 13.37
CA GLY A 343 42.46 9.11 12.01
C GLY A 343 42.42 10.61 11.71
N ASP A 344 42.29 10.95 10.44
CA ASP A 344 42.40 12.33 9.96
C ASP A 344 41.01 12.96 9.78
N ARG A 345 40.92 14.28 9.95
CA ARG A 345 39.73 15.04 9.53
C ARG A 345 39.77 15.20 8.01
N ILE A 346 38.91 14.46 7.31
CA ILE A 346 38.88 14.40 5.85
C ILE A 346 37.91 15.41 5.22
N ILE A 347 36.91 15.86 5.98
CA ILE A 347 35.97 16.91 5.56
C ILE A 347 35.72 17.86 6.74
N GLU A 348 35.82 19.17 6.49
CA GLU A 348 35.44 20.22 7.44
C GLU A 348 34.64 21.30 6.70
N HIS A 349 33.31 21.30 6.88
CA HIS A 349 32.40 22.30 6.31
C HIS A 349 31.47 22.84 7.38
N GLY A 350 31.68 24.09 7.78
CA GLY A 350 30.88 24.76 8.81
C GLY A 350 30.80 23.95 10.11
N GLU A 351 29.61 23.47 10.48
CA GLU A 351 29.39 22.67 11.69
C GLU A 351 29.64 21.16 11.50
N PHE A 352 30.00 20.72 10.30
CA PHE A 352 30.27 19.31 10.00
C PHE A 352 31.77 19.02 9.98
N THR A 353 32.17 17.94 10.64
CA THR A 353 33.48 17.32 10.54
C THR A 353 33.31 15.84 10.25
N VAL A 354 34.05 15.31 9.27
CA VAL A 354 34.11 13.86 9.01
C VAL A 354 35.53 13.39 9.26
N PHE A 355 35.66 12.36 10.09
CA PHE A 355 36.94 11.71 10.40
C PHE A 355 37.08 10.45 9.57
N SER A 356 38.26 10.19 9.03
CA SER A 356 38.66 8.85 8.61
C SER A 356 39.08 8.03 9.83
N ILE A 357 39.00 6.70 9.71
CA ILE A 357 39.55 5.77 10.69
C ILE A 357 40.73 5.05 10.05
N ASN A 358 41.91 5.19 10.65
CA ASN A 358 43.11 4.46 10.26
C ASN A 358 43.00 3.03 10.80
N ARG A 359 42.88 2.06 9.90
CA ARG A 359 42.87 0.63 10.22
C ARG A 359 44.27 0.07 10.49
#